data_AF-A0A7V5RQP6-F1
#
_entry.id   AF-A0A7V5RQP6-F1
#
_cell.length_a   1.000
_cell.length_b   1.000
_cell.length_c   1.000
_cell.angle_alpha   90.00
_cell.angle_beta   90.00
_cell.angle_gamma   90.00
#
_symmetry.space_group_name_H-M   'P 1'
#
loop_
_entity.id
_entity.type
_entity.pdbx_description
1 polymer ?
#
loop_
_entity_poly.entity_id
_entity_poly.type
_entity_poly.pdbx_seq_one_letter_code
_entity_poly.pdbx_strand_id
1 'polypeptide(L)'
;MENIDIATTQNVAINYKLAGIADRMLAVILDWIIQAAYLITLFIVGAFLQSGFGMGIESFGLMSLLTLPLFLYEVLFESLMNGQTPGKKIRGIRVMSTDGSEANIGQFIIRWLL
;
A
#
# COMPACT_ATOMS: atom_id res chain seq x y z
N MET A 1 1.73 6.09 24.21
CA MET A 1 1.91 6.62 22.84
C MET A 1 3.29 7.22 22.83
N GLU A 2 4.17 6.69 21.99
CA GLU A 2 5.58 7.09 21.94
C GLU A 2 5.72 8.27 20.97
N ASN A 3 6.53 9.27 21.33
CA ASN A 3 6.79 10.43 20.49
C ASN A 3 8.26 10.40 20.06
N ILE A 4 8.54 10.71 18.80
CA ILE A 4 9.92 10.89 18.31
C ILE A 4 10.15 12.37 18.12
N ASP A 5 11.24 12.86 18.71
CA ASP A 5 11.78 14.20 18.46
C ASP A 5 12.65 14.16 17.21
N ILE A 6 12.21 14.85 16.16
CA ILE A 6 13.01 15.03 14.95
C ILE A 6 13.62 16.43 14.99
N ALA A 7 14.95 16.50 15.06
CA ALA A 7 15.70 17.76 15.00
C ALA A 7 15.74 18.26 13.55
N THR A 8 15.11 19.41 13.30
CA THR A 8 15.14 20.05 11.98
C THR A 8 16.46 20.77 11.72
N THR A 9 16.72 21.19 10.47
CA THR A 9 17.90 22.00 10.09
C THR A 9 17.99 23.34 10.84
N GLN A 10 16.89 23.80 11.43
CA GLN A 10 16.81 25.00 12.27
C GLN A 10 17.05 24.70 13.75
N ASN A 11 17.51 23.49 14.09
CA ASN A 11 17.72 23.01 15.46
C ASN A 11 16.48 23.11 16.36
N VAL A 12 15.28 23.02 15.76
CA VAL A 12 14.00 22.92 16.48
C VAL A 12 13.55 21.47 16.43
N ALA A 13 13.29 20.88 17.61
CA ALA A 13 12.75 19.54 17.75
C ALA A 13 11.23 19.56 17.52
N ILE A 14 10.76 18.87 16.49
CA ILE A 14 9.33 18.66 16.26
C ILE A 14 8.96 17.29 16.84
N ASN A 15 7.98 17.29 17.75
CA ASN A 15 7.42 16.06 18.32
C ASN A 15 6.46 15.41 17.33
N TYR A 16 6.85 14.28 16.74
CA TYR A 16 5.95 13.46 15.94
C TYR A 16 5.36 12.35 16.81
N LYS A 17 4.04 12.30 16.85
CA LYS A 17 3.30 11.22 17.50
C LYS A 17 3.42 9.96 16.65
N LEU A 18 4.06 8.92 17.19
CA LEU A 18 4.12 7.65 16.48
C LEU A 18 2.74 7.00 16.43
N ALA A 19 2.40 6.49 15.25
CA ALA A 19 1.26 5.59 15.09
C ALA A 19 1.42 4.39 16.02
N GLY A 20 0.39 4.12 16.83
CA GLY A 20 0.35 2.95 17.70
C GLY A 20 0.36 1.66 16.90
N ILE A 21 0.85 0.57 17.51
CA ILE A 21 0.83 -0.77 16.91
C ILE A 21 -0.58 -1.19 16.47
N ALA A 22 -1.60 -0.88 17.27
CA ALA A 22 -2.98 -1.20 16.94
C ALA A 22 -3.45 -0.50 15.64
N ASP A 23 -3.11 0.78 15.46
CA ASP A 23 -3.47 1.52 14.24
C ASP A 23 -2.75 0.96 13.01
N ARG A 24 -1.49 0.56 13.17
CA ARG A 24 -0.71 -0.09 12.10
C ARG A 24 -1.33 -1.44 11.71
N MET A 25 -1.69 -2.27 12.69
CA MET A 25 -2.33 -3.57 12.43
C MET A 25 -3.68 -3.40 11.75
N LEU A 26 -4.51 -2.46 12.20
CA LEU A 26 -5.81 -2.20 11.58
C LEU A 26 -5.66 -1.68 10.14
N ALA A 27 -4.67 -0.83 9.87
CA ALA A 27 -4.38 -0.38 8.51
C ALA A 27 -4.02 -1.55 7.59
N VAL A 28 -3.15 -2.46 8.04
CA VAL A 28 -2.75 -3.66 7.27
C VAL A 28 -3.96 -4.58 7.02
N ILE A 29 -4.80 -4.80 8.03
CA ILE A 29 -6.01 -5.62 7.88
C ILE A 29 -6.95 -5.01 6.83
N LEU A 30 -7.14 -3.69 6.84
CA LEU A 30 -7.97 -3.00 5.86
C LEU A 30 -7.39 -3.13 4.44
N ASP A 31 -6.08 -2.96 4.28
CA ASP A 31 -5.42 -3.13 2.99
C ASP A 31 -5.54 -4.58 2.48
N TRP A 32 -5.41 -5.57 3.36
CA TRP A 32 -5.63 -6.99 3.01
C TRP A 32 -7.06 -7.27 2.56
N ILE A 33 -8.08 -6.65 3.20
CA ILE A 33 -9.48 -6.79 2.77
C ILE A 33 -9.66 -6.24 1.35
N ILE A 34 -9.06 -5.09 1.04
CA ILE A 34 -9.13 -4.48 -0.30
C ILE A 34 -8.45 -5.38 -1.34
N GLN A 35 -7.26 -5.89 -1.02
CA GLN A 35 -6.52 -6.80 -1.91
C GLN A 35 -7.29 -8.12 -2.13
N ALA A 36 -7.89 -8.68 -1.08
CA ALA A 36 -8.71 -9.88 -1.17
C ALA A 36 -9.97 -9.65 -2.03
N ALA A 37 -10.65 -8.52 -1.86
CA ALA A 37 -11.82 -8.17 -2.67
C ALA A 37 -11.45 -8.04 -4.16
N TYR A 38 -10.29 -7.44 -4.45
CA TYR A 38 -9.78 -7.34 -5.82
C TYR A 38 -9.42 -8.72 -6.41
N LEU A 39 -8.77 -9.59 -5.64
CA LEU A 39 -8.47 -10.97 -6.07
C LEU A 39 -9.73 -11.78 -6.35
N ILE A 40 -10.75 -11.69 -5.49
CA ILE A 40 -12.04 -12.36 -5.70
C ILE A 40 -12.69 -11.85 -6.99
N THR A 41 -12.67 -10.54 -7.23
CA THR A 41 -13.20 -9.95 -8.46
C THR A 41 -12.47 -10.47 -9.70
N LEU A 42 -11.13 -10.53 -9.66
CA LEU A 42 -10.33 -11.11 -10.75
C LEU A 42 -10.66 -12.58 -11.00
N PHE A 43 -10.83 -13.37 -9.94
CA PHE A 43 -11.18 -14.78 -10.06
C PHE A 43 -12.55 -14.98 -10.70
N ILE A 44 -13.54 -14.19 -10.28
CA ILE A 44 -14.89 -14.22 -10.86
C ILE A 44 -14.84 -13.84 -12.34
N VAL A 45 -14.19 -12.72 -12.68
CA VAL A 45 -14.04 -12.27 -14.07
C VAL A 45 -13.33 -13.34 -14.91
N GLY A 46 -12.29 -13.97 -14.38
CA GLY A 46 -11.59 -15.06 -15.06
C GLY A 46 -12.47 -16.28 -15.33
N ALA A 47 -13.24 -16.71 -14.34
CA ALA A 47 -14.18 -17.82 -14.50
C ALA A 47 -15.28 -17.51 -15.55
N PHE A 48 -15.79 -16.28 -15.57
CA PHE A 48 -16.74 -15.82 -16.59
C PHE A 48 -16.14 -15.82 -18.00
N LEU A 49 -14.91 -15.32 -18.16
CA LEU A 49 -14.23 -15.30 -19.45
C LEU A 49 -13.93 -16.71 -19.96
N GLN A 50 -13.51 -17.62 -19.08
CA GLN A 50 -13.24 -19.01 -19.43
C GLN A 50 -14.52 -19.75 -19.87
N SER A 51 -15.63 -19.57 -19.15
CA SER A 51 -16.90 -20.22 -19.46
C SER A 51 -17.62 -19.63 -20.68
N GLY A 52 -17.51 -18.31 -20.90
CA GLY A 52 -18.19 -17.61 -21.99
C GLY A 52 -17.45 -17.63 -23.34
N PHE A 53 -16.12 -17.59 -23.33
CA PHE A 53 -15.31 -17.43 -24.55
C PHE A 53 -14.37 -18.60 -24.86
N GLY A 54 -14.26 -19.61 -23.99
CA GLY A 54 -13.40 -20.78 -24.20
C GLY A 54 -11.90 -20.45 -24.26
N MET A 55 -11.50 -19.24 -23.86
CA MET A 55 -10.09 -18.85 -23.77
C MET A 55 -9.45 -19.56 -22.56
N GLY A 56 -8.55 -20.50 -22.83
CA GLY A 56 -7.78 -21.20 -21.79
C GLY A 56 -6.38 -20.64 -21.58
N ILE A 57 -5.62 -20.47 -22.68
CA ILE A 57 -4.18 -20.15 -22.63
C ILE A 57 -3.93 -18.63 -22.68
N GLU A 58 -4.67 -17.89 -23.50
CA GLU A 58 -4.53 -16.42 -23.61
C GLU A 58 -4.94 -15.69 -22.31
N SER A 59 -5.85 -16.32 -21.56
CA SER A 59 -6.35 -15.87 -20.26
C SER A 59 -5.24 -15.83 -19.20
N PHE A 60 -4.24 -16.71 -19.29
CA PHE A 60 -3.20 -16.79 -18.27
C PHE A 60 -2.24 -15.59 -18.33
N GLY A 61 -1.85 -15.17 -19.55
CA GLY A 61 -1.04 -13.97 -19.75
C GLY A 61 -1.77 -12.69 -19.36
N LEU A 62 -3.08 -12.63 -19.63
CA LEU A 62 -3.90 -11.48 -19.28
C LEU A 62 -4.16 -11.40 -17.76
N MET A 63 -4.39 -12.55 -17.11
CA MET A 63 -4.54 -12.63 -15.65
C MET A 63 -3.26 -12.28 -14.90
N SER A 64 -2.09 -12.73 -15.36
CA SER A 64 -0.83 -12.36 -14.73
C SER A 64 -0.57 -10.85 -14.81
N LEU A 65 -0.88 -10.22 -15.95
CA LEU A 65 -0.80 -8.77 -16.11
C LEU A 65 -1.76 -8.02 -15.16
N LEU A 66 -2.96 -8.55 -14.92
CA LEU A 66 -3.94 -7.96 -14.00
C LEU A 66 -3.57 -8.13 -12.52
N THR A 67 -2.66 -9.06 -12.18
CA THR A 67 -2.12 -9.21 -10.83
C THR A 67 -0.94 -8.29 -10.52
N LEU A 68 -0.27 -7.71 -11.53
CA LEU A 68 0.84 -6.76 -11.31
C LEU A 68 0.48 -5.56 -10.41
N PRO A 69 -0.69 -4.92 -10.59
CA PRO A 69 -1.11 -3.82 -9.71
C PRO A 69 -1.31 -4.22 -8.24
N LEU A 70 -1.62 -5.49 -7.94
CA LEU A 70 -1.68 -5.97 -6.56
C LEU A 70 -0.29 -5.99 -5.93
N PHE A 71 0.70 -6.49 -6.68
CA PHE A 71 2.07 -6.59 -6.20
C PHE A 71 2.69 -5.21 -5.95
N LEU A 72 2.35 -4.26 -6.82
CA LEU A 72 2.78 -2.86 -6.71
C LEU A 72 1.80 -2.00 -5.89
N TYR A 73 0.76 -2.58 -5.27
CA TYR A 73 -0.30 -1.82 -4.59
C TYR A 73 0.27 -0.83 -3.57
N GLU A 74 1.14 -1.29 -2.66
CA GLU A 74 1.72 -0.40 -1.65
C GLU A 74 2.52 0.74 -2.27
N VAL A 75 3.41 0.45 -3.23
CA VAL A 75 4.25 1.48 -3.87
C VAL A 75 3.41 2.47 -4.68
N LEU A 76 2.40 1.98 -5.42
CA LEU A 76 1.51 2.81 -6.22
C LEU A 76 0.71 3.75 -5.33
N PHE A 77 0.03 3.21 -4.31
CA PHE A 77 -0.79 4.04 -3.43
C PHE A 77 0.04 4.98 -2.57
N GLU A 78 1.19 4.54 -2.05
CA GLU A 78 2.07 5.42 -1.28
C GLU A 78 2.68 6.53 -2.13
N SER A 79 3.06 6.24 -3.37
CA SER A 79 3.54 7.27 -4.30
C SER A 79 2.44 8.28 -4.66
N LEU A 80 1.21 7.80 -4.91
CA LEU A 80 0.08 8.64 -5.34
C LEU A 80 -0.58 9.41 -4.19
N MET A 81 -0.55 8.89 -2.96
CA MET A 81 -1.18 9.48 -1.78
C MET A 81 -0.17 9.93 -0.71
N ASN A 82 1.03 10.34 -1.13
CA ASN A 82 2.05 10.94 -0.25
C ASN A 82 2.38 10.10 1.00
N GLY A 83 2.57 8.79 0.83
CA GLY A 83 2.91 7.83 1.88
C GLY A 83 1.71 7.19 2.58
N GLN A 84 0.54 7.19 1.95
CA GLN A 84 -0.66 6.55 2.48
C GLN A 84 -1.20 5.47 1.56
N THR A 85 -1.57 4.33 2.11
CA THR A 85 -2.48 3.36 1.48
C THR A 85 -3.92 3.66 1.92
N PRO A 86 -4.95 3.19 1.20
CA PRO A 86 -6.35 3.30 1.63
C PRO A 86 -6.58 2.87 3.09
N GLY A 87 -6.00 1.75 3.53
CA GLY A 87 -6.08 1.29 4.93
C GLY A 87 -5.41 2.26 5.90
N LYS A 88 -4.22 2.77 5.57
CA LYS A 88 -3.51 3.78 6.37
C LYS A 88 -4.27 5.11 6.43
N LYS A 89 -4.91 5.51 5.34
CA LYS A 89 -5.72 6.74 5.25
C LYS A 89 -6.93 6.68 6.17
N ILE A 90 -7.62 5.53 6.23
CA ILE A 90 -8.75 5.32 7.16
C ILE A 90 -8.28 5.44 8.62
N ARG A 91 -7.07 4.95 8.93
CA ARG A 91 -6.48 5.08 10.28
C ARG A 91 -5.79 6.42 10.53
N GLY A 92 -5.73 7.32 9.55
CA GLY A 92 -5.08 8.62 9.67
C GLY A 92 -3.56 8.56 9.85
N ILE A 93 -2.91 7.47 9.42
CA ILE A 93 -1.46 7.28 9.53
C ILE A 93 -0.80 7.46 8.16
N ARG A 94 0.46 7.88 8.13
CA ARG A 94 1.27 7.99 6.90
C ARG A 94 2.72 7.60 7.14
N VAL A 95 3.38 7.14 6.09
CA VAL A 95 4.82 6.93 6.06
C VAL A 95 5.51 8.27 5.78
N MET A 96 6.57 8.57 6.52
CA MET A 96 7.39 9.78 6.39
C MET A 96 8.88 9.42 6.38
N SER A 97 9.72 10.31 5.87
CA SER A 97 11.18 10.16 5.94
C SER A 97 11.66 10.26 7.40
N THR A 98 12.85 9.74 7.69
CA THR A 98 13.48 9.82 9.02
C THR A 98 13.72 11.26 9.47
N ASP A 99 13.84 12.18 8.52
CA ASP A 99 14.07 13.60 8.76
C ASP A 99 12.75 14.39 8.92
N GLY A 100 11.61 13.70 8.96
CA GLY A 100 10.27 14.31 9.08
C GLY A 100 9.72 14.92 7.78
N SER A 101 10.51 14.90 6.70
CA SER A 101 10.08 15.28 5.35
C SER A 101 9.21 14.23 4.69
N GLU A 102 8.57 14.60 3.58
CA GLU A 102 7.78 13.66 2.78
C GLU A 102 8.70 12.59 2.18
N ALA A 103 8.28 11.33 2.28
CA ALA A 103 9.06 10.22 1.77
C ALA A 103 9.07 10.22 0.23
N ASN A 104 10.24 9.97 -0.35
CA ASN A 104 10.41 9.91 -1.80
C ASN A 104 10.05 8.51 -2.33
N ILE A 105 9.74 8.39 -3.62
CA ILE A 105 9.41 7.14 -4.31
C ILE A 105 10.49 6.08 -4.07
N GLY A 106 11.77 6.47 -4.10
CA GLY A 106 12.88 5.55 -3.82
C GLY A 106 12.82 4.94 -2.41
N GLN A 107 12.38 5.71 -1.41
CA GLN A 107 12.21 5.20 -0.05
C GLN A 107 11.03 4.23 0.04
N PHE A 108 9.93 4.49 -0.69
CA PHE A 108 8.82 3.54 -0.78
C PHE A 108 9.24 2.23 -1.46
N ILE A 109 10.03 2.28 -2.52
CA ILE A 109 10.54 1.08 -3.20
C ILE A 109 11.46 0.27 -2.29
N ILE A 110 12.40 0.92 -1.59
CA ILE A 110 13.28 0.23 -0.63
C ILE A 110 12.45 -0.43 0.48
N ARG A 111 11.45 0.28 1.02
CA ARG A 111 10.54 -0.26 2.04
C ARG A 111 9.72 -1.43 1.54
N TRP A 112 9.39 -1.46 0.25
CA TRP A 112 8.63 -2.54 -0.37
C TRP A 112 9.50 -3.77 -0.71
N LEU A 113 10.78 -3.57 -0.97
CA LEU A 113 11.74 -4.67 -1.21
C LEU A 113 12.19 -5.38 0.07
N LEU A 114 12.14 -4.68 1.22
CA LEU A 114 12.49 -5.17 2.55
C LEU A 114 11.34 -5.94 3.20
#